data_AF-A0A9E0F0U5-F1
#
_entry.id   AF-A0A9E0F0U5-F1
#
_cell.length_a   1.000
_cell.length_b   1.000
_cell.length_c   1.000
_cell.angle_alpha   90.00
_cell.angle_beta   90.00
_cell.angle_gamma   90.00
#
_symmetry.space_group_name_H-M   'P 1'
#
loop_
_entity.id
_entity.type
_entity.pdbx_description
1 polymer ?
#
loop_
_entity_poly.entity_id
_entity_poly.type
_entity_poly.pdbx_seq_one_letter_code
_entity_poly.pdbx_strand_id
1 'polypeptide(L)'
;GHNFFPMIVNSDERQWSWMDEGLNTFMQYMAEQEMGTNFPSSRGPASKIVPYMSGDQKFLEPIMSNSETIAQFGANAYGKPATGLNILRETIMGRELFDHAFKVYANRWKFKHPTPEDFFRTMEDASAVDLDWFFRGWFYSTDFVDIGVKEVKQYYVSEVATKELKDAVVKRGRFGQEKGPFVYLVPGTSEELSAKNKKALAIADVNLLSEYVNKNFTADEKSKLKSPKYFYEVEFNKPGGMLMPIIVELTYEDNTTETFKYPAQIWRKNNDTAKKVYATEKAIKKIQIDPKLETADIDVTNNTWPKEEVKSKFD
;
A
#
# COMPACT_ATOMS: atom_id res chain seq x y z
N GLY A 1 18.71 11.53 -20.52
CA GLY A 1 18.66 12.35 -19.29
C GLY A 1 19.95 13.12 -19.02
N HIS A 2 21.12 12.64 -19.43
CA HIS A 2 22.40 13.28 -19.06
C HIS A 2 22.55 14.76 -19.40
N ASN A 3 21.95 15.25 -20.49
CA ASN A 3 21.91 16.69 -20.78
C ASN A 3 21.33 17.52 -19.63
N PHE A 4 20.47 16.96 -18.78
CA PHE A 4 19.96 17.60 -17.57
C PHE A 4 20.75 17.18 -16.32
N PHE A 5 20.92 15.88 -16.09
CA PHE A 5 21.56 15.30 -14.89
C PHE A 5 22.76 14.42 -15.28
N PRO A 6 24.02 14.84 -15.10
CA PRO A 6 24.47 15.98 -14.29
C PRO A 6 24.71 17.30 -15.04
N MET A 7 24.60 17.33 -16.38
CA MET A 7 25.21 18.41 -17.17
C MET A 7 24.65 19.81 -16.89
N ILE A 8 23.37 19.93 -16.50
CA ILE A 8 22.76 21.20 -16.07
C ILE A 8 22.64 21.27 -14.55
N VAL A 9 22.29 20.17 -13.90
CA VAL A 9 22.19 20.06 -12.44
C VAL A 9 23.30 19.12 -11.98
N ASN A 10 24.41 19.68 -11.48
CA ASN A 10 25.68 18.95 -11.36
C ASN A 10 25.84 18.29 -9.98
N SER A 11 25.76 16.97 -9.89
CA SER A 11 25.94 16.22 -8.65
C SER A 11 27.39 15.77 -8.44
N ASP A 12 27.74 15.46 -7.18
CA ASP A 12 28.99 14.76 -6.86
C ASP A 12 28.83 13.26 -7.16
N GLU A 13 29.00 12.87 -8.42
CA GLU A 13 28.84 11.48 -8.89
C GLU A 13 29.75 10.50 -8.13
N ARG A 14 30.96 10.94 -7.73
CA ARG A 14 31.93 10.08 -7.05
C ARG A 14 31.43 9.66 -5.67
N GLN A 15 30.70 10.55 -5.00
CA GLN A 15 30.10 10.24 -3.72
C GLN A 15 28.70 9.65 -3.86
N TRP A 16 27.89 10.13 -4.82
CA TRP A 16 26.47 9.85 -4.96
C TRP A 16 26.09 9.47 -6.41
N SER A 17 26.65 8.38 -6.96
CA SER A 17 26.42 8.01 -8.38
C SER A 17 24.96 7.86 -8.78
N TRP A 18 24.05 7.57 -7.83
CA TRP A 18 22.62 7.46 -8.13
C TRP A 18 21.98 8.78 -8.57
N MET A 19 22.52 9.94 -8.16
CA MET A 19 21.98 11.23 -8.60
C MET A 19 22.18 11.44 -10.10
N ASP A 20 23.27 10.93 -10.65
CA ASP A 20 23.53 10.97 -12.08
C ASP A 20 22.76 9.84 -12.76
N GLU A 21 23.01 8.62 -12.32
CA GLU A 21 22.61 7.42 -13.04
C GLU A 21 21.16 7.02 -12.79
N GLY A 22 20.70 7.17 -11.55
CA GLY A 22 19.32 6.91 -11.15
C GLY A 22 18.34 7.92 -11.74
N LEU A 23 18.66 9.23 -11.66
CA LEU A 23 17.84 10.29 -12.27
C LEU A 23 17.81 10.15 -13.80
N ASN A 24 18.96 9.87 -14.42
CA ASN A 24 19.02 9.65 -15.87
C ASN A 24 18.23 8.40 -16.28
N THR A 25 18.35 7.29 -15.54
CA THR A 25 17.58 6.06 -15.80
C THR A 25 16.08 6.29 -15.67
N PHE A 26 15.65 7.05 -14.68
CA PHE A 26 14.23 7.43 -14.54
C PHE A 26 13.76 8.27 -15.74
N MET A 27 14.52 9.29 -16.15
CA MET A 27 14.19 10.12 -17.31
C MET A 27 14.16 9.30 -18.61
N GLN A 28 15.08 8.35 -18.78
CA GLN A 28 15.07 7.43 -19.90
C GLN A 28 13.80 6.57 -19.88
N TYR A 29 13.47 5.96 -18.74
CA TYR A 29 12.25 5.16 -18.58
C TYR A 29 11.00 5.97 -18.93
N MET A 30 10.89 7.22 -18.47
CA MET A 30 9.75 8.09 -18.83
C MET A 30 9.67 8.36 -20.33
N ALA A 31 10.79 8.64 -20.98
CA ALA A 31 10.82 8.83 -22.43
C ALA A 31 10.40 7.56 -23.19
N GLU A 32 10.87 6.38 -22.76
CA GLU A 32 10.47 5.09 -23.34
C GLU A 32 8.95 4.86 -23.23
N GLN A 33 8.35 5.18 -22.07
CA GLN A 33 6.91 5.03 -21.86
C GLN A 33 6.08 6.06 -22.65
N GLU A 34 6.52 7.30 -22.74
CA GLU A 34 5.80 8.37 -23.46
C GLU A 34 5.86 8.23 -24.98
N MET A 35 6.95 7.68 -25.52
CA MET A 35 7.09 7.43 -26.96
C MET A 35 6.15 6.31 -27.47
N GLY A 36 5.36 5.68 -26.60
CA GLY A 36 4.20 4.86 -26.97
C GLY A 36 4.55 3.56 -27.70
N THR A 37 5.81 3.15 -27.66
CA THR A 37 6.23 1.85 -28.16
C THR A 37 6.20 0.87 -26.99
N ASN A 38 5.86 -0.41 -27.21
CA ASN A 38 5.98 -1.48 -26.22
C ASN A 38 7.47 -1.77 -25.91
N PHE A 39 8.22 -0.72 -25.61
CA PHE A 39 9.64 -0.76 -25.39
C PHE A 39 9.91 -1.60 -24.15
N PRO A 40 10.76 -2.62 -24.25
CA PRO A 40 11.04 -3.51 -23.12
C PRO A 40 11.99 -2.81 -22.13
N SER A 41 11.46 -1.87 -21.35
CA SER A 41 12.22 -1.19 -20.29
C SER A 41 12.74 -2.20 -19.28
N SER A 42 14.07 -2.22 -19.09
CA SER A 42 14.74 -3.12 -18.16
C SER A 42 14.81 -2.58 -16.73
N ARG A 43 14.57 -1.28 -16.53
CA ARG A 43 14.59 -0.56 -15.24
C ARG A 43 13.42 0.42 -15.17
N GLY A 44 12.93 0.72 -13.97
CA GLY A 44 11.78 1.59 -13.72
C GLY A 44 10.57 0.86 -13.13
N PRO A 45 10.03 -0.20 -13.78
CA PRO A 45 8.93 -0.97 -13.20
C PRO A 45 9.33 -1.67 -11.90
N ALA A 46 8.47 -1.60 -10.88
CA ALA A 46 8.74 -2.12 -9.54
C ALA A 46 9.05 -3.62 -9.51
N SER A 47 8.37 -4.43 -10.31
CA SER A 47 8.67 -5.87 -10.42
C SER A 47 10.07 -6.20 -10.93
N LYS A 48 10.76 -5.27 -11.63
CA LYS A 48 12.10 -5.52 -12.20
C LYS A 48 13.22 -5.41 -11.18
N ILE A 49 13.00 -4.72 -10.05
CA ILE A 49 14.03 -4.61 -9.01
C ILE A 49 13.98 -5.76 -8.00
N VAL A 50 12.88 -6.54 -7.97
CA VAL A 50 12.67 -7.64 -7.02
C VAL A 50 13.84 -8.62 -6.95
N PRO A 51 14.44 -9.12 -8.06
CA PRO A 51 15.56 -10.05 -7.97
C PRO A 51 16.80 -9.50 -7.25
N TYR A 52 17.00 -8.17 -7.31
CA TYR A 52 18.07 -7.51 -6.56
C TYR A 52 17.69 -7.37 -5.09
N MET A 53 16.46 -6.91 -4.81
CA MET A 53 15.99 -6.69 -3.43
C MET A 53 15.79 -7.99 -2.62
N SER A 54 15.55 -9.12 -3.29
CA SER A 54 15.47 -10.45 -2.67
C SER A 54 16.83 -11.14 -2.52
N GLY A 55 17.93 -10.49 -2.96
CA GLY A 55 19.28 -11.01 -2.83
C GLY A 55 19.76 -11.13 -1.38
N ASP A 56 20.90 -11.82 -1.19
CA ASP A 56 21.53 -11.91 0.13
C ASP A 56 21.95 -10.50 0.60
N GLN A 57 21.39 -10.09 1.74
CA GLN A 57 21.59 -8.79 2.38
C GLN A 57 23.07 -8.46 2.63
N LYS A 58 23.96 -9.46 2.72
CA LYS A 58 25.40 -9.23 2.86
C LYS A 58 26.05 -8.58 1.63
N PHE A 59 25.40 -8.66 0.47
CA PHE A 59 25.87 -8.11 -0.81
C PHE A 59 24.96 -6.99 -1.33
N LEU A 60 24.20 -6.38 -0.42
CA LEU A 60 23.37 -5.21 -0.70
C LEU A 60 23.88 -4.05 0.14
N GLU A 61 23.91 -2.88 -0.49
CA GLU A 61 24.25 -1.62 0.14
C GLU A 61 23.07 -0.65 0.01
N PRO A 62 22.88 0.29 0.95
CA PRO A 62 21.98 1.42 0.73
C PRO A 62 22.33 2.19 -0.57
N ILE A 63 21.35 2.85 -1.19
CA ILE A 63 21.60 3.73 -2.35
C ILE A 63 22.55 4.87 -1.94
N MET A 64 22.47 5.29 -0.68
CA MET A 64 23.31 6.32 -0.06
C MET A 64 24.67 5.78 0.39
N SER A 65 25.24 4.82 -0.35
CA SER A 65 26.60 4.29 -0.11
C SER A 65 27.59 4.94 -1.07
N ASN A 66 28.85 5.04 -0.66
CA ASN A 66 29.90 5.53 -1.55
C ASN A 66 30.06 4.60 -2.75
N SER A 67 30.19 5.18 -3.95
CA SER A 67 30.20 4.47 -5.22
C SER A 67 31.27 3.39 -5.35
N GLU A 68 32.43 3.57 -4.71
CA GLU A 68 33.54 2.60 -4.76
C GLU A 68 33.26 1.33 -3.95
N THR A 69 32.24 1.35 -3.08
CA THR A 69 31.90 0.24 -2.16
C THR A 69 30.75 -0.64 -2.65
N ILE A 70 30.07 -0.25 -3.74
CA ILE A 70 28.86 -0.91 -4.22
C ILE A 70 29.22 -2.18 -4.99
N ALA A 71 28.83 -3.36 -4.48
CA ALA A 71 29.07 -4.64 -5.15
C ALA A 71 28.25 -4.80 -6.44
N GLN A 72 26.98 -4.40 -6.41
CA GLN A 72 26.04 -4.54 -7.54
C GLN A 72 25.69 -3.17 -8.15
N PHE A 73 26.69 -2.51 -8.73
CA PHE A 73 26.61 -1.12 -9.20
C PHE A 73 25.39 -0.84 -10.10
N GLY A 74 25.14 -1.70 -11.10
CA GLY A 74 24.03 -1.52 -12.03
C GLY A 74 22.64 -1.52 -11.37
N ALA A 75 22.43 -2.33 -10.33
CA ALA A 75 21.15 -2.36 -9.63
C ALA A 75 21.04 -1.21 -8.63
N ASN A 76 22.10 -0.94 -7.88
CA ASN A 76 22.10 0.07 -6.82
C ASN A 76 22.13 1.53 -7.35
N ALA A 77 23.00 1.84 -8.32
CA ALA A 77 23.15 3.21 -8.82
C ALA A 77 22.10 3.58 -9.89
N TYR A 78 21.54 2.60 -10.62
CA TYR A 78 20.58 2.86 -11.70
C TYR A 78 19.19 2.30 -11.41
N GLY A 79 19.10 0.98 -11.17
CA GLY A 79 17.83 0.26 -11.13
C GLY A 79 16.93 0.65 -9.95
N LYS A 80 17.44 0.49 -8.72
CA LYS A 80 16.69 0.76 -7.48
C LYS A 80 16.28 2.24 -7.35
N PRO A 81 17.13 3.24 -7.66
CA PRO A 81 16.73 4.65 -7.61
C PRO A 81 15.64 4.97 -8.64
N ALA A 82 15.80 4.54 -9.90
CA ALA A 82 14.79 4.78 -10.93
C ALA A 82 13.46 4.12 -10.60
N THR A 83 13.51 2.92 -10.02
CA THR A 83 12.32 2.22 -9.53
C THR A 83 11.65 2.97 -8.39
N GLY A 84 12.43 3.46 -7.42
CA GLY A 84 11.89 4.26 -6.31
C GLY A 84 11.18 5.54 -6.78
N LEU A 85 11.77 6.23 -7.75
CA LEU A 85 11.15 7.42 -8.36
C LEU A 85 9.85 7.08 -9.11
N ASN A 86 9.81 5.93 -9.80
CA ASN A 86 8.60 5.46 -10.44
C ASN A 86 7.50 5.11 -9.42
N ILE A 87 7.84 4.44 -8.31
CA ILE A 87 6.89 4.15 -7.22
C ILE A 87 6.38 5.46 -6.58
N LEU A 88 7.27 6.44 -6.37
CA LEU A 88 6.85 7.76 -5.89
C LEU A 88 5.84 8.41 -6.84
N ARG A 89 6.13 8.40 -8.14
CA ARG A 89 5.28 9.02 -9.16
C ARG A 89 3.94 8.33 -9.34
N GLU A 90 3.93 7.01 -9.53
CA GLU A 90 2.72 6.27 -9.92
C GLU A 90 1.90 5.84 -8.70
N THR A 91 2.56 5.52 -7.59
CA THR A 91 1.93 4.83 -6.47
C THR A 91 1.77 5.70 -5.22
N ILE A 92 2.74 6.55 -4.88
CA ILE A 92 2.70 7.28 -3.59
C ILE A 92 2.12 8.70 -3.76
N MET A 93 2.74 9.51 -4.61
CA MET A 93 2.41 10.94 -4.76
C MET A 93 1.37 11.19 -5.85
N GLY A 94 1.37 10.36 -6.90
CA GLY A 94 0.65 10.63 -8.14
C GLY A 94 1.45 11.55 -9.06
N ARG A 95 1.15 11.45 -10.36
CA ARG A 95 1.92 12.10 -11.44
C ARG A 95 2.00 13.61 -11.29
N GLU A 96 0.89 14.27 -10.98
CA GLU A 96 0.82 15.73 -10.90
C GLU A 96 1.78 16.30 -9.84
N LEU A 97 1.70 15.78 -8.60
CA LEU A 97 2.55 16.23 -7.49
C LEU A 97 4.01 15.88 -7.73
N PHE A 98 4.28 14.66 -8.21
CA PHE A 98 5.64 14.24 -8.49
C PHE A 98 6.28 15.07 -9.61
N ASP A 99 5.59 15.23 -10.75
CA ASP A 99 6.11 15.96 -11.90
C ASP A 99 6.33 17.45 -11.57
N HIS A 100 5.43 18.03 -10.79
CA HIS A 100 5.60 19.38 -10.25
C HIS A 100 6.87 19.47 -9.40
N ALA A 101 7.01 18.61 -8.39
CA ALA A 101 8.13 18.65 -7.45
C ALA A 101 9.48 18.36 -8.14
N PHE A 102 9.52 17.38 -9.04
CA PHE A 102 10.70 17.03 -9.81
C PHE A 102 11.15 18.17 -10.73
N LYS A 103 10.19 18.86 -11.38
CA LYS A 103 10.47 20.06 -12.18
C LYS A 103 10.95 21.22 -11.31
N VAL A 104 10.41 21.39 -10.10
CA VAL A 104 10.87 22.41 -9.14
C VAL A 104 12.32 22.13 -8.73
N TYR A 105 12.68 20.88 -8.43
CA TYR A 105 14.06 20.48 -8.18
C TYR A 105 15.00 20.87 -9.33
N ALA A 106 14.68 20.45 -10.54
CA ALA A 106 15.50 20.77 -11.71
C ALA A 106 15.68 22.29 -11.89
N ASN A 107 14.64 23.09 -11.65
CA ASN A 107 14.72 24.54 -11.78
C ASN A 107 15.46 25.24 -10.63
N ARG A 108 15.33 24.76 -9.39
CA ARG A 108 16.03 25.32 -8.22
C ARG A 108 17.55 25.13 -8.33
N TRP A 109 17.96 24.01 -8.90
CA TRP A 109 19.34 23.52 -8.90
C TRP A 109 20.04 23.55 -10.26
N LYS A 110 19.39 24.06 -11.31
CA LYS A 110 20.07 24.33 -12.58
C LYS A 110 21.29 25.24 -12.36
N PHE A 111 22.42 24.83 -12.93
CA PHE A 111 23.73 25.47 -12.81
C PHE A 111 24.27 25.53 -11.38
N LYS A 112 23.86 24.60 -10.50
CA LYS A 112 24.32 24.45 -9.11
C LYS A 112 24.71 23.00 -8.81
N HIS A 113 25.18 22.77 -7.58
CA HIS A 113 25.63 21.47 -7.09
C HIS A 113 24.80 20.97 -5.91
N PRO A 114 23.63 20.35 -6.13
CA PRO A 114 22.81 19.81 -5.05
C PRO A 114 23.41 18.54 -4.45
N THR A 115 23.16 18.33 -3.16
CA THR A 115 23.34 17.02 -2.50
C THR A 115 22.05 16.18 -2.57
N PRO A 116 22.07 14.89 -2.22
CA PRO A 116 20.87 14.07 -2.09
C PRO A 116 19.76 14.72 -1.23
N GLU A 117 20.14 15.38 -0.13
CA GLU A 117 19.20 16.04 0.78
C GLU A 117 18.48 17.21 0.12
N ASP A 118 19.13 17.92 -0.79
CA ASP A 118 18.48 18.99 -1.56
C ASP A 118 17.39 18.45 -2.50
N PHE A 119 17.62 17.26 -3.07
CA PHE A 119 16.60 16.54 -3.83
C PHE A 119 15.44 16.11 -2.91
N PHE A 120 15.72 15.40 -1.82
CA PHE A 120 14.69 14.91 -0.88
C PHE A 120 13.82 16.06 -0.35
N ARG A 121 14.45 17.12 0.16
CA ARG A 121 13.74 18.30 0.67
C ARG A 121 12.91 18.99 -0.41
N THR A 122 13.41 19.08 -1.64
CA THR A 122 12.63 19.70 -2.71
C THR A 122 11.41 18.86 -3.09
N MET A 123 11.55 17.53 -3.10
CA MET A 123 10.42 16.63 -3.38
C MET A 123 9.31 16.78 -2.33
N GLU A 124 9.65 16.91 -1.05
CA GLU A 124 8.68 17.12 0.03
C GLU A 124 8.10 18.54 0.04
N ASP A 125 8.96 19.57 0.01
CA ASP A 125 8.55 20.97 0.07
C ASP A 125 7.62 21.37 -1.08
N ALA A 126 7.94 20.95 -2.31
CA ALA A 126 7.14 21.31 -3.47
C ALA A 126 5.84 20.50 -3.59
N SER A 127 5.77 19.30 -3.01
CA SER A 127 4.57 18.45 -3.06
C SER A 127 3.68 18.56 -1.82
N ALA A 128 4.21 19.09 -0.71
CA ALA A 128 3.61 19.03 0.62
C ALA A 128 3.28 17.60 1.10
N VAL A 129 3.98 16.59 0.57
CA VAL A 129 3.87 15.18 0.98
C VAL A 129 5.05 14.83 1.88
N ASP A 130 4.78 14.20 3.02
CA ASP A 130 5.79 13.61 3.91
C ASP A 130 6.32 12.30 3.29
N LEU A 131 7.61 12.32 2.93
CA LEU A 131 8.34 11.24 2.25
C LEU A 131 9.52 10.72 3.09
N ASP A 132 9.72 11.22 4.32
CA ASP A 132 10.79 10.79 5.23
C ASP A 132 10.86 9.26 5.37
N TRP A 133 9.70 8.62 5.54
CA TRP A 133 9.58 7.16 5.66
C TRP A 133 10.04 6.44 4.39
N PHE A 134 9.74 7.01 3.22
CA PHE A 134 10.09 6.44 1.93
C PHE A 134 11.58 6.59 1.67
N PHE A 135 12.14 7.78 1.88
CA PHE A 135 13.58 8.00 1.68
C PHE A 135 14.40 7.16 2.67
N ARG A 136 14.00 7.10 3.94
CA ARG A 136 14.66 6.25 4.94
C ARG A 136 14.66 4.78 4.53
N GLY A 137 13.52 4.25 4.12
CA GLY A 137 13.42 2.86 3.67
C GLY A 137 14.19 2.63 2.37
N TRP A 138 13.87 3.38 1.33
CA TRP A 138 14.32 3.11 -0.04
C TRP A 138 15.79 3.48 -0.28
N PHE A 139 16.26 4.60 0.27
CA PHE A 139 17.59 5.15 -0.03
C PHE A 139 18.63 4.85 1.06
N TYR A 140 18.23 4.80 2.33
CA TYR A 140 19.15 4.63 3.47
C TYR A 140 19.18 3.21 4.06
N SER A 141 18.39 2.27 3.53
CA SER A 141 18.38 0.89 4.00
C SER A 141 18.52 -0.14 2.88
N THR A 142 18.86 -1.36 3.27
CA THR A 142 18.85 -2.55 2.42
C THR A 142 17.58 -3.38 2.60
N ASP A 143 16.63 -2.90 3.41
CA ASP A 143 15.36 -3.56 3.64
C ASP A 143 14.61 -3.78 2.32
N PHE A 144 13.64 -4.70 2.36
CA PHE A 144 12.80 -5.05 1.25
C PHE A 144 11.33 -4.89 1.60
N VAL A 145 10.50 -4.86 0.56
CA VAL A 145 9.04 -4.84 0.66
C VAL A 145 8.56 -6.28 0.66
N ASP A 146 7.77 -6.64 1.67
CA ASP A 146 7.02 -7.89 1.75
C ASP A 146 5.78 -7.58 2.61
N ILE A 147 4.59 -7.66 1.99
CA ILE A 147 3.29 -7.40 2.60
C ILE A 147 2.32 -8.53 2.23
N GLY A 148 1.88 -9.27 3.24
CA GLY A 148 0.98 -10.40 3.08
C GLY A 148 -0.41 -10.22 3.67
N VAL A 149 -1.32 -11.09 3.23
CA VAL A 149 -2.59 -11.33 3.92
C VAL A 149 -2.35 -12.32 5.04
N LYS A 150 -2.37 -11.85 6.28
CA LYS A 150 -2.16 -12.69 7.47
C LYS A 150 -3.41 -13.48 7.84
N GLU A 151 -4.56 -12.81 7.91
CA GLU A 151 -5.81 -13.43 8.35
C GLU A 151 -7.03 -12.72 7.75
N VAL A 152 -8.07 -13.47 7.41
CA VAL A 152 -9.37 -12.94 7.00
C VAL A 152 -10.46 -13.54 7.89
N LYS A 153 -11.18 -12.67 8.59
CA LYS A 153 -12.32 -13.03 9.45
C LYS A 153 -13.59 -12.49 8.87
N GLN A 154 -14.55 -13.37 8.60
CA GLN A 154 -15.92 -12.96 8.31
C GLN A 154 -16.68 -12.72 9.60
N TYR A 155 -17.38 -11.60 9.68
CA TYR A 155 -18.25 -11.21 10.79
C TYR A 155 -19.71 -11.25 10.39
N TYR A 156 -20.56 -11.56 11.37
CA TYR A 156 -22.00 -11.60 11.24
C TYR A 156 -22.64 -10.67 12.27
N VAL A 157 -23.81 -10.16 11.93
CA VAL A 157 -24.53 -9.19 12.77
C VAL A 157 -25.40 -9.93 13.78
N SER A 158 -25.32 -9.54 15.05
CA SER A 158 -26.08 -10.13 16.15
C SER A 158 -26.58 -9.05 17.12
N GLU A 159 -27.77 -9.24 17.67
CA GLU A 159 -28.30 -8.43 18.80
C GLU A 159 -27.81 -8.94 20.16
N VAL A 160 -27.30 -10.19 20.19
CA VAL A 160 -26.79 -10.83 21.39
C VAL A 160 -25.28 -10.62 21.44
N ALA A 161 -24.81 -10.01 22.54
CA ALA A 161 -23.40 -9.85 22.83
C ALA A 161 -22.75 -11.19 23.15
N THR A 162 -21.58 -11.44 22.57
CA THR A 162 -20.71 -12.54 23.00
C THR A 162 -20.12 -12.25 24.38
N LYS A 163 -19.60 -13.27 25.08
CA LYS A 163 -18.91 -13.07 26.37
C LYS A 163 -17.84 -11.97 26.32
N GLU A 164 -17.06 -11.91 25.24
CA GLU A 164 -16.02 -10.90 25.04
C GLU A 164 -16.59 -9.48 24.86
N LEU A 165 -17.81 -9.36 24.34
CA LEU A 165 -18.47 -8.09 24.05
C LEU A 165 -19.43 -7.63 25.14
N LYS A 166 -19.76 -8.48 26.12
CA LYS A 166 -20.71 -8.15 27.20
C LYS A 166 -20.25 -6.98 28.07
N ASP A 167 -18.95 -6.90 28.35
CA ASP A 167 -18.34 -5.82 29.14
C ASP A 167 -17.74 -4.72 28.26
N ALA A 168 -17.98 -4.77 26.93
CA ALA A 168 -17.43 -3.78 26.02
C ALA A 168 -18.06 -2.40 26.27
N VAL A 169 -17.20 -1.44 26.63
CA VAL A 169 -17.61 -0.05 26.88
C VAL A 169 -17.44 0.77 25.61
N VAL A 170 -18.56 1.26 25.07
CA VAL A 170 -18.54 2.20 23.94
C VAL A 170 -18.33 3.62 24.45
N LYS A 171 -17.12 4.16 24.25
CA LYS A 171 -16.79 5.55 24.63
C LYS A 171 -17.23 6.53 23.55
N ARG A 172 -17.95 7.59 23.95
CA ARG A 172 -18.29 8.72 23.07
C ARG A 172 -17.36 9.89 23.34
N GLY A 173 -16.19 9.86 22.70
CA GLY A 173 -15.17 10.90 22.88
C GLY A 173 -14.72 11.04 24.33
N ARG A 174 -14.53 12.28 24.79
CA ARG A 174 -14.06 12.59 26.14
C ARG A 174 -15.18 12.72 27.19
N PHE A 175 -16.45 12.66 26.78
CA PHE A 175 -17.57 13.19 27.58
C PHE A 175 -18.60 12.16 28.04
N GLY A 176 -18.45 10.87 27.73
CA GLY A 176 -19.36 9.85 28.25
C GLY A 176 -19.20 8.47 27.63
N GLN A 177 -19.98 7.53 28.17
CA GLN A 177 -20.14 6.17 27.63
C GLN A 177 -21.55 6.03 27.09
N GLU A 178 -21.70 5.36 25.95
CA GLU A 178 -23.02 4.97 25.47
C GLU A 178 -23.48 3.74 26.24
N LYS A 179 -24.69 3.83 26.76
CA LYS A 179 -25.43 2.67 27.28
C LYS A 179 -26.38 2.31 26.14
N GLY A 180 -26.32 1.05 25.69
CA GLY A 180 -27.00 0.57 24.49
C GLY A 180 -28.53 0.79 24.48
N PRO A 181 -29.26 0.11 23.59
CA PRO A 181 -28.92 -1.16 22.96
C PRO A 181 -27.90 -1.04 21.80
N PHE A 182 -27.12 -2.10 21.58
CA PHE A 182 -26.12 -2.18 20.51
C PHE A 182 -26.37 -3.38 19.61
N VAL A 183 -25.85 -3.28 18.40
CA VAL A 183 -25.72 -4.37 17.46
C VAL A 183 -24.23 -4.74 17.39
N TYR A 184 -23.94 -6.04 17.39
CA TYR A 184 -22.58 -6.58 17.49
C TYR A 184 -22.15 -7.24 16.18
N LEU A 185 -20.88 -7.05 15.81
CA LEU A 185 -20.21 -7.85 14.80
C LEU A 185 -19.51 -9.01 15.49
N VAL A 186 -19.97 -10.23 15.21
CA VAL A 186 -19.48 -11.46 15.83
C VAL A 186 -18.70 -12.28 14.80
N PRO A 187 -17.47 -12.72 15.09
CA PRO A 187 -16.71 -13.58 14.20
C PRO A 187 -17.46 -14.88 13.87
N GLY A 188 -17.41 -15.31 12.62
CA GLY A 188 -18.02 -16.57 12.15
C GLY A 188 -17.48 -17.82 12.85
N THR A 189 -16.29 -17.75 13.44
CA THR A 189 -15.64 -18.80 14.23
C THR A 189 -16.12 -18.88 15.68
N SER A 190 -16.90 -17.91 16.16
CA SER A 190 -17.41 -17.90 17.53
C SER A 190 -18.42 -19.05 17.74
N GLU A 191 -18.24 -19.82 18.81
CA GLU A 191 -19.19 -20.87 19.23
C GLU A 191 -20.54 -20.32 19.65
N GLU A 192 -20.58 -19.05 20.09
CA GLU A 192 -21.80 -18.38 20.55
C GLU A 192 -22.68 -17.89 19.38
N LEU A 193 -22.15 -17.94 18.15
CA LEU A 193 -22.90 -17.60 16.95
C LEU A 193 -23.67 -18.82 16.42
N SER A 194 -24.99 -18.82 16.63
CA SER A 194 -25.85 -19.89 16.13
C SER A 194 -25.75 -20.05 14.60
N ALA A 195 -25.84 -21.29 14.10
CA ALA A 195 -25.77 -21.57 12.67
C ALA A 195 -26.80 -20.79 11.83
N LYS A 196 -27.98 -20.50 12.41
CA LYS A 196 -29.05 -19.71 11.76
C LYS A 196 -28.66 -18.25 11.52
N ASN A 197 -27.72 -17.72 12.30
CA ASN A 197 -27.26 -16.34 12.22
C ASN A 197 -26.05 -16.17 11.29
N LYS A 198 -25.47 -17.26 10.78
CA LYS A 198 -24.38 -17.25 9.79
C LYS A 198 -24.90 -17.00 8.37
N LYS A 199 -25.66 -15.92 8.19
CA LYS A 199 -26.23 -15.50 6.90
C LYS A 199 -25.90 -14.05 6.60
N ALA A 200 -26.02 -13.68 5.33
CA ALA A 200 -25.92 -12.30 4.89
C ALA A 200 -26.87 -11.39 5.70
N LEU A 201 -26.41 -10.18 6.06
CA LEU A 201 -27.24 -9.23 6.79
C LEU A 201 -28.46 -8.86 5.93
N ALA A 202 -29.65 -9.10 6.50
CA ALA A 202 -30.87 -8.44 6.10
C ALA A 202 -31.29 -7.55 7.27
N ILE A 203 -31.43 -6.24 7.02
CA ILE A 203 -31.78 -5.26 8.06
C ILE A 203 -33.08 -5.66 8.78
N ALA A 204 -34.06 -6.21 8.04
CA ALA A 204 -35.33 -6.66 8.57
C ALA A 204 -35.22 -7.79 9.61
N ASP A 205 -34.12 -8.55 9.62
CA ASP A 205 -33.89 -9.66 10.55
C ASP A 205 -33.29 -9.20 11.89
N VAL A 206 -32.85 -7.93 11.97
CA VAL A 206 -32.23 -7.35 13.16
C VAL A 206 -33.15 -6.23 13.66
N ASN A 207 -33.97 -6.51 14.66
CA ASN A 207 -35.01 -5.61 15.18
C ASN A 207 -34.45 -4.23 15.53
N LEU A 208 -33.36 -4.16 16.31
CA LEU A 208 -32.72 -2.92 16.74
C LEU A 208 -32.26 -2.07 15.54
N LEU A 209 -31.69 -2.71 14.53
CA LEU A 209 -31.23 -2.03 13.32
C LEU A 209 -32.40 -1.59 12.44
N SER A 210 -33.40 -2.46 12.27
CA SER A 210 -34.62 -2.18 11.51
C SER A 210 -35.39 -1.00 12.10
N GLU A 211 -35.61 -1.00 13.42
CA GLU A 211 -36.26 0.10 14.14
C GLU A 211 -35.49 1.41 13.98
N TYR A 212 -34.15 1.37 14.14
CA TYR A 212 -33.30 2.54 13.97
C TYR A 212 -33.39 3.11 12.55
N VAL A 213 -33.27 2.26 11.53
CA VAL A 213 -33.34 2.69 10.13
C VAL A 213 -34.74 3.24 9.80
N ASN A 214 -35.80 2.60 10.30
CA ASN A 214 -37.16 3.03 10.05
C ASN A 214 -37.53 4.35 10.74
N LYS A 215 -36.97 4.61 11.92
CA LYS A 215 -37.21 5.83 12.69
C LYS A 215 -36.43 7.04 12.17
N ASN A 216 -35.19 6.82 11.69
CA ASN A 216 -34.27 7.93 11.40
C ASN A 216 -34.14 8.28 9.92
N PHE A 217 -34.66 7.46 9.00
CA PHE A 217 -34.53 7.69 7.56
C PHE A 217 -35.88 7.59 6.85
N THR A 218 -36.09 8.49 5.88
CA THR A 218 -37.22 8.45 4.95
C THR A 218 -37.04 7.33 3.91
N ALA A 219 -38.09 7.02 3.15
CA ALA A 219 -38.03 6.01 2.10
C ALA A 219 -36.97 6.36 1.02
N ASP A 220 -36.90 7.64 0.63
CA ASP A 220 -35.95 8.12 -0.37
C ASP A 220 -34.51 8.04 0.14
N GLU A 221 -34.27 8.33 1.41
CA GLU A 221 -32.94 8.21 2.02
C GLU A 221 -32.52 6.74 2.11
N LYS A 222 -33.43 5.84 2.51
CA LYS A 222 -33.16 4.39 2.57
C LYS A 222 -32.71 3.83 1.22
N SER A 223 -33.33 4.27 0.11
CA SER A 223 -32.94 3.81 -1.22
C SER A 223 -31.53 4.24 -1.64
N LYS A 224 -30.95 5.26 -0.99
CA LYS A 224 -29.60 5.78 -1.24
C LYS A 224 -28.55 5.25 -0.25
N LEU A 225 -28.98 4.58 0.82
CA LEU A 225 -28.05 4.01 1.80
C LEU A 225 -27.34 2.79 1.20
N LYS A 226 -26.01 2.80 1.29
CA LYS A 226 -25.23 1.58 1.06
C LYS A 226 -25.72 0.50 2.04
N SER A 227 -26.02 -0.68 1.51
CA SER A 227 -26.64 -1.76 2.29
C SER A 227 -25.69 -2.96 2.34
N PRO A 228 -24.56 -2.86 3.09
CA PRO A 228 -23.60 -3.93 3.18
C PRO A 228 -24.24 -5.16 3.82
N LYS A 229 -23.98 -6.32 3.24
CA LYS A 229 -24.53 -7.61 3.65
C LYS A 229 -23.49 -8.50 4.32
N TYR A 230 -22.23 -8.28 3.98
CA TYR A 230 -21.09 -9.07 4.44
C TYR A 230 -20.05 -8.14 5.06
N PHE A 231 -19.39 -8.61 6.11
CA PHE A 231 -18.39 -7.87 6.85
C PHE A 231 -17.14 -8.74 6.99
N TYR A 232 -16.01 -8.25 6.53
CA TYR A 232 -14.73 -8.96 6.59
C TYR A 232 -13.69 -8.08 7.27
N GLU A 233 -13.02 -8.59 8.30
CA GLU A 233 -11.77 -8.01 8.79
C GLU A 233 -10.61 -8.73 8.13
N VAL A 234 -9.74 -7.97 7.48
CA VAL A 234 -8.50 -8.46 6.91
C VAL A 234 -7.36 -7.89 7.74
N GLU A 235 -6.54 -8.79 8.29
CA GLU A 235 -5.27 -8.46 8.91
C GLU A 235 -4.16 -8.65 7.87
N PHE A 236 -3.43 -7.58 7.61
CA PHE A 236 -2.21 -7.57 6.82
C PHE A 236 -1.01 -7.67 7.75
N ASN A 237 0.04 -8.35 7.30
CA ASN A 237 1.36 -8.34 7.92
C ASN A 237 2.40 -7.77 6.96
N LYS A 238 3.47 -7.23 7.51
CA LYS A 238 4.60 -6.71 6.75
C LYS A 238 5.90 -7.36 7.23
N PRO A 239 6.22 -8.60 6.80
CA PRO A 239 7.49 -9.25 7.17
C PRO A 239 8.71 -8.45 6.70
N GLY A 240 8.57 -7.67 5.62
CA GLY A 240 9.61 -6.77 5.13
C GLY A 240 9.84 -5.57 6.04
N GLY A 241 11.07 -5.06 6.07
CA GLY A 241 11.42 -3.87 6.84
C GLY A 241 10.85 -2.58 6.23
N MET A 242 10.60 -2.57 4.91
CA MET A 242 10.27 -1.36 4.18
C MET A 242 8.77 -1.03 4.19
N LEU A 243 8.44 0.18 4.63
CA LEU A 243 7.08 0.70 4.59
C LEU A 243 6.62 0.94 3.15
N MET A 244 5.42 0.48 2.83
CA MET A 244 4.74 0.77 1.56
C MET A 244 3.22 0.95 1.77
N PRO A 245 2.53 1.68 0.87
CA PRO A 245 1.08 1.63 0.76
C PRO A 245 0.57 0.20 0.57
N ILE A 246 -0.64 -0.08 1.04
CA ILE A 246 -1.33 -1.35 0.76
C ILE A 246 -2.33 -1.12 -0.37
N ILE A 247 -2.11 -1.78 -1.51
CA ILE A 247 -3.07 -1.84 -2.62
C ILE A 247 -3.74 -3.20 -2.56
N VAL A 248 -5.07 -3.24 -2.45
CA VAL A 248 -5.84 -4.47 -2.32
C VAL A 248 -6.94 -4.50 -3.36
N GLU A 249 -7.01 -5.58 -4.13
CA GLU A 249 -8.14 -5.88 -4.99
C GLU A 249 -9.00 -6.97 -4.35
N LEU A 250 -10.29 -6.69 -4.22
CA LEU A 250 -11.30 -7.67 -3.87
C LEU A 250 -11.93 -8.20 -5.15
N THR A 251 -12.05 -9.52 -5.26
CA THR A 251 -12.90 -10.18 -6.26
C THR A 251 -14.12 -10.76 -5.55
N TYR A 252 -15.31 -10.42 -6.02
CA TYR A 252 -16.56 -10.92 -5.48
C TYR A 252 -16.99 -12.24 -6.13
N GLU A 253 -17.97 -12.93 -5.55
CA GLU A 253 -18.50 -14.20 -6.09
C GLU A 253 -19.08 -14.08 -7.52
N ASP A 254 -19.55 -12.90 -7.91
CA ASP A 254 -20.01 -12.62 -9.27
C ASP A 254 -18.87 -12.22 -10.23
N ASN A 255 -17.62 -12.31 -9.78
CA ASN A 255 -16.38 -11.93 -10.47
C ASN A 255 -16.24 -10.42 -10.75
N THR A 256 -17.08 -9.57 -10.18
CA THR A 256 -16.79 -8.12 -10.15
C THR A 256 -15.63 -7.83 -9.20
N THR A 257 -14.86 -6.78 -9.48
CA THR A 257 -13.71 -6.39 -8.66
C THR A 257 -13.84 -4.98 -8.10
N GLU A 258 -13.19 -4.75 -6.97
CA GLU A 258 -13.07 -3.42 -6.35
C GLU A 258 -11.68 -3.26 -5.74
N THR A 259 -11.01 -2.16 -6.07
CA THR A 259 -9.65 -1.87 -5.60
C THR A 259 -9.67 -0.82 -4.50
N PHE A 260 -8.95 -1.10 -3.41
CA PHE A 260 -8.73 -0.20 -2.29
C PHE A 260 -7.24 0.13 -2.21
N LYS A 261 -6.94 1.40 -1.95
CA LYS A 261 -5.58 1.89 -1.75
C LYS A 261 -5.46 2.57 -0.40
N TYR A 262 -4.60 2.05 0.45
CA TYR A 262 -4.29 2.60 1.76
C TYR A 262 -2.88 3.17 1.74
N PRO A 263 -2.69 4.43 2.16
CA PRO A 263 -1.36 5.03 2.15
C PRO A 263 -0.51 4.45 3.29
N ALA A 264 0.81 4.66 3.25
CA ALA A 264 1.76 4.06 4.20
C ALA A 264 1.47 4.37 5.68
N GLN A 265 0.71 5.44 5.97
CA GLN A 265 0.28 5.79 7.34
C GLN A 265 -0.64 4.72 7.98
N ILE A 266 -1.10 3.73 7.21
CA ILE A 266 -1.79 2.55 7.76
C ILE A 266 -0.95 1.84 8.85
N TRP A 267 0.38 1.90 8.75
CA TRP A 267 1.34 1.30 9.68
C TRP A 267 1.65 2.16 10.92
N ARG A 268 1.06 3.37 11.04
CA ARG A 268 1.44 4.33 12.10
C ARG A 268 1.22 3.83 13.53
N LYS A 269 0.20 2.99 13.76
CA LYS A 269 -0.12 2.47 15.10
C LYS A 269 0.60 1.17 15.43
N ASN A 270 1.01 0.42 14.41
CA ASN A 270 1.71 -0.83 14.51
C ASN A 270 2.48 -1.05 13.21
N ASN A 271 3.79 -1.21 13.32
CA ASN A 271 4.70 -1.32 12.18
C ASN A 271 4.66 -2.71 11.52
N ASP A 272 4.11 -3.72 12.18
CA ASP A 272 4.17 -5.11 11.74
C ASP A 272 2.84 -5.60 11.15
N THR A 273 1.72 -5.11 11.69
CA THR A 273 0.38 -5.51 11.24
C THR A 273 -0.59 -4.35 11.12
N ALA A 274 -1.53 -4.48 10.19
CA ALA A 274 -2.61 -3.53 9.98
C ALA A 274 -3.93 -4.26 9.74
N LYS A 275 -5.03 -3.70 10.26
CA LYS A 275 -6.38 -4.28 10.08
C LYS A 275 -7.28 -3.34 9.29
N LYS A 276 -8.07 -3.91 8.38
CA LYS A 276 -9.14 -3.20 7.66
C LYS A 276 -10.41 -4.02 7.64
N VAL A 277 -11.53 -3.32 7.83
CA VAL A 277 -12.87 -3.90 7.74
C VAL A 277 -13.50 -3.48 6.42
N TYR A 278 -13.95 -4.48 5.66
CA TYR A 278 -14.69 -4.32 4.42
C TYR A 278 -16.15 -4.65 4.67
N ALA A 279 -17.03 -3.68 4.43
CA ALA A 279 -18.47 -3.84 4.49
C ALA A 279 -19.01 -3.86 3.05
N THR A 280 -19.37 -5.04 2.56
CA THR A 280 -19.64 -5.29 1.13
C THR A 280 -21.05 -5.82 0.91
N GLU A 281 -21.66 -5.50 -0.23
CA GLU A 281 -22.99 -6.01 -0.59
C GLU A 281 -22.93 -7.46 -1.11
N LYS A 282 -21.75 -7.87 -1.58
CA LYS A 282 -21.45 -9.18 -2.16
C LYS A 282 -20.41 -9.90 -1.32
N ALA A 283 -20.48 -11.22 -1.28
CA ALA A 283 -19.47 -12.04 -0.62
C ALA A 283 -18.12 -11.93 -1.38
N ILE A 284 -17.03 -11.83 -0.62
CA ILE A 284 -15.67 -11.78 -1.17
C ILE A 284 -15.22 -13.22 -1.48
N LYS A 285 -14.81 -13.44 -2.73
CA LYS A 285 -14.27 -14.70 -3.23
C LYS A 285 -12.75 -14.75 -3.14
N LYS A 286 -12.07 -13.64 -3.47
CA LYS A 286 -10.60 -13.51 -3.43
C LYS A 286 -10.19 -12.12 -2.97
N ILE A 287 -9.08 -12.07 -2.24
CA ILE A 287 -8.38 -10.84 -1.88
C ILE A 287 -6.96 -10.97 -2.43
N GLN A 288 -6.48 -9.94 -3.13
CA GLN A 288 -5.14 -9.91 -3.68
C GLN A 288 -4.46 -8.57 -3.37
N ILE A 289 -3.28 -8.65 -2.77
CA ILE A 289 -2.40 -7.50 -2.56
C ILE A 289 -1.61 -7.23 -3.83
N ASP A 290 -1.56 -5.95 -4.20
CA ASP A 290 -0.76 -5.40 -5.28
C ASP A 290 -0.80 -6.22 -6.59
N PRO A 291 -2.00 -6.42 -7.19
CA PRO A 291 -2.15 -7.27 -8.38
C PRO A 291 -1.34 -6.77 -9.59
N LYS A 292 -0.94 -5.50 -9.58
CA LYS A 292 -0.16 -4.85 -10.64
C LYS A 292 1.35 -4.78 -10.33
N LEU A 293 1.78 -5.30 -9.19
CA LEU A 293 3.18 -5.34 -8.74
C LEU A 293 3.82 -3.95 -8.74
N GLU A 294 3.11 -2.96 -8.18
CA GLU A 294 3.48 -1.55 -8.09
C GLU A 294 4.46 -1.25 -6.94
N THR A 295 4.60 -2.15 -5.95
CA THR A 295 5.33 -1.86 -4.69
C THR A 295 6.68 -2.57 -4.55
N ALA A 296 7.07 -3.40 -5.53
CA ALA A 296 8.30 -4.21 -5.50
C ALA A 296 8.33 -5.24 -4.36
N ASP A 297 7.18 -5.83 -4.04
CA ASP A 297 7.07 -6.94 -3.09
C ASP A 297 7.93 -8.14 -3.55
N ILE A 298 8.79 -8.64 -2.66
CA ILE A 298 9.69 -9.75 -2.96
C ILE A 298 9.06 -11.13 -2.80
N ASP A 299 7.95 -11.24 -2.07
CA ASP A 299 7.24 -12.50 -1.82
C ASP A 299 5.74 -12.39 -2.11
N VAL A 300 5.39 -12.57 -3.39
CA VAL A 300 3.99 -12.54 -3.83
C VAL A 300 3.18 -13.77 -3.40
N THR A 301 3.80 -14.79 -2.81
CA THR A 301 3.11 -16.04 -2.43
C THR A 301 2.17 -15.87 -1.25
N ASN A 302 2.37 -14.79 -0.47
CA ASN A 302 1.56 -14.46 0.68
C ASN A 302 0.51 -13.34 0.40
N ASN A 303 0.42 -12.88 -0.86
CA ASN A 303 -0.42 -11.75 -1.27
C ASN A 303 -1.90 -12.11 -1.45
N THR A 304 -2.27 -13.39 -1.41
CA THR A 304 -3.62 -13.85 -1.75
C THR A 304 -4.35 -14.51 -0.60
N TRP A 305 -5.66 -14.26 -0.54
CA TRP A 305 -6.61 -15.06 0.23
C TRP A 305 -7.77 -15.51 -0.66
N PRO A 306 -8.19 -16.80 -0.60
CA PRO A 306 -7.48 -17.91 0.06
C PRO A 306 -6.06 -18.08 -0.50
N LYS A 307 -5.14 -18.62 0.30
CA LYS A 307 -3.77 -18.87 -0.18
C LYS A 307 -3.82 -19.76 -1.40
N GLU A 308 -3.27 -19.28 -2.51
CA GLU A 308 -3.14 -20.08 -3.72
C GLU A 308 -2.04 -21.13 -3.51
N GLU A 309 -2.33 -22.39 -3.84
CA GLU A 309 -1.28 -23.41 -3.89
C GLU A 309 -0.34 -23.09 -5.04
N VAL A 310 0.87 -22.63 -4.72
CA VAL A 310 1.91 -22.44 -5.70
C VAL A 310 2.37 -23.83 -6.15
N LYS A 311 1.88 -24.30 -7.30
CA LYS A 311 2.43 -25.51 -7.93
C LYS A 311 3.91 -25.29 -8.17
N SER A 312 4.75 -26.12 -7.55
CA SER A 312 6.19 -26.07 -7.77
C SER A 312 6.49 -26.37 -9.24
N LYS A 313 7.59 -25.84 -9.79
CA LYS A 313 8.08 -26.23 -11.13
C LYS A 313 8.48 -27.73 -11.20
N PHE A 314 8.40 -28.44 -10.09
CA PHE A 314 8.70 -29.86 -9.95
C PHE A 314 7.46 -30.72 -9.61
N ASP A 315 6.26 -30.14 -9.57
CA ASP A 315 4.98 -30.84 -9.45
C ASP A 315 4.31 -31.06 -10.81
#